data_AF-A0A963R807-F1
#
_entry.id   AF-A0A963R807-F1
#
_cell.length_a   1.000
_cell.length_b   1.000
_cell.length_c   1.000
_cell.angle_alpha   90.00
_cell.angle_beta   90.00
_cell.angle_gamma   90.00
#
_symmetry.space_group_name_H-M   'P 1'
#
loop_
_entity.id
_entity.type
_entity.pdbx_description
1 polymer ?
#
loop_
_entity_poly.entity_id
_entity_poly.type
_entity_poly.pdbx_seq_one_letter_code
_entity_poly.pdbx_strand_id
1 'polypeptide(L)'
;MCPTLAHAQAQGTMDAAKADGKAFGKDKAGTAQNAATVQPDASRVPNFGGVPSQSGYFDDPDRMSREAASQTSSSTGYRTMKDSMDRRARFAPQDLDATIARSKVISDDPLSYTSGMAIGGTQGRCVPLPPGTGTAARYMATCNTGYTATQETKNCPVTLTARVEQRQVYGYYCVGGSGVDPATVYNCNRYPAPQCTVTQSYPINLCDPYLGIYWGCNSGDLRVDLVSCTSP
;
A
#
# COMPACT_ATOMS: atom_id res chain seq x y z
N MET A 1 -44.30 7.77 10.70
CA MET A 1 -43.72 8.47 9.54
C MET A 1 -42.65 9.41 10.06
N CYS A 2 -41.38 9.10 9.80
CA CYS A 2 -40.22 9.86 10.28
C CYS A 2 -39.50 10.42 9.05
N PRO A 3 -39.36 11.75 8.86
CA PRO A 3 -38.72 12.27 7.66
C PRO A 3 -37.20 12.14 7.77
N THR A 4 -36.59 11.45 6.80
CA THR A 4 -35.16 11.40 6.55
C THR A 4 -34.71 12.73 5.93
N LEU A 5 -34.01 13.56 6.70
CA LEU A 5 -33.25 14.70 6.18
C LEU A 5 -31.93 14.18 5.58
N ALA A 6 -31.94 13.86 4.29
CA ALA A 6 -30.72 13.65 3.52
C ALA A 6 -30.04 15.02 3.33
N HIS A 7 -28.98 15.27 4.12
CA HIS A 7 -28.06 16.38 3.91
C HIS A 7 -27.22 16.10 2.66
N ALA A 8 -27.77 16.42 1.49
CA ALA A 8 -27.04 16.43 0.23
C ALA A 8 -26.52 17.84 -0.04
N GLN A 9 -25.51 18.30 0.71
CA GLN A 9 -24.73 19.48 0.33
C GLN A 9 -23.25 19.27 0.70
N ALA A 10 -22.37 19.69 -0.23
CA ALA A 10 -20.90 19.68 -0.18
C ALA A 10 -20.18 18.43 -0.75
N GLN A 11 -20.40 18.15 -2.03
CA GLN A 11 -19.35 17.58 -2.88
C GLN A 11 -18.99 18.59 -3.98
N GLY A 12 -18.47 19.76 -3.58
CA GLY A 12 -17.63 20.54 -4.49
C GLY A 12 -16.31 19.78 -4.64
N THR A 13 -15.98 19.32 -5.83
CA THR A 13 -14.73 18.59 -6.09
C THR A 13 -13.54 19.44 -5.66
N MET A 14 -12.46 18.81 -5.17
CA MET A 14 -11.21 19.49 -4.79
C MET A 14 -10.71 20.46 -5.89
N ASP A 15 -10.99 20.13 -7.15
CA ASP A 15 -10.67 20.97 -8.30
C ASP A 15 -11.49 22.26 -8.36
N ALA A 16 -12.77 22.23 -7.98
CA ALA A 16 -13.61 23.43 -7.87
C ALA A 16 -13.07 24.36 -6.77
N ALA A 17 -12.72 23.82 -5.60
CA ALA A 17 -12.14 24.60 -4.51
C ALA A 17 -10.78 25.22 -4.90
N LYS A 18 -9.96 24.48 -5.68
CA LYS A 18 -8.68 24.99 -6.20
C LYS A 18 -8.86 26.07 -7.26
N ALA A 19 -9.85 25.93 -8.13
CA ALA A 19 -10.20 26.93 -9.13
C ALA A 19 -10.74 28.22 -8.46
N ASP A 20 -11.64 28.08 -7.49
CA ASP A 20 -12.21 29.19 -6.72
C ASP A 20 -11.14 29.92 -5.91
N GLY A 21 -10.26 29.19 -5.22
CA GLY A 21 -9.14 29.78 -4.48
C GLY A 21 -8.19 30.57 -5.40
N LYS A 22 -7.95 30.08 -6.62
CA LYS A 22 -7.13 30.78 -7.63
C LYS A 22 -7.82 32.02 -8.17
N ALA A 23 -9.13 31.96 -8.42
CA ALA A 23 -9.93 33.09 -8.87
C ALA A 23 -9.95 34.20 -7.81
N PHE A 24 -10.21 33.83 -6.55
CA PHE A 24 -10.16 34.75 -5.40
C PHE A 24 -8.78 35.38 -5.21
N GLY A 25 -7.71 34.58 -5.30
CA GLY A 25 -6.33 35.10 -5.18
C GLY A 25 -6.00 36.12 -6.27
N LYS A 26 -6.43 35.89 -7.51
CA LYS A 26 -6.27 36.86 -8.62
C LYS A 26 -7.07 38.15 -8.38
N ASP A 27 -8.30 38.04 -7.91
CA ASP A 27 -9.14 39.21 -7.56
C ASP A 27 -8.47 40.09 -6.50
N LYS A 28 -7.97 39.48 -5.41
CA LYS A 28 -7.28 40.22 -4.34
C LYS A 28 -5.94 40.78 -4.78
N ALA A 29 -5.18 40.07 -5.61
CA ALA A 29 -3.95 40.60 -6.19
C ALA A 29 -4.21 41.83 -7.07
N GLY A 30 -5.24 41.80 -7.92
CA GLY A 30 -5.64 42.94 -8.76
C GLY A 30 -6.11 44.14 -7.91
N THR A 31 -6.90 43.87 -6.88
CA THR A 31 -7.35 44.91 -5.93
C THR A 31 -6.17 45.55 -5.19
N ALA A 32 -5.22 44.74 -4.71
CA ALA A 32 -4.04 45.22 -4.01
C ALA A 32 -3.10 46.03 -4.92
N GLN A 33 -2.90 45.60 -6.17
CA GLN A 33 -2.11 46.36 -7.16
C GLN A 33 -2.76 47.71 -7.48
N ASN A 34 -4.08 47.76 -7.72
CA ASN A 34 -4.81 49.00 -7.94
C ASN A 34 -4.86 49.92 -6.71
N ALA A 35 -4.78 49.36 -5.50
CA ALA A 35 -4.65 50.15 -4.27
C ALA A 35 -3.23 50.72 -4.11
N ALA A 36 -2.20 50.02 -4.57
CA ALA A 36 -0.80 50.43 -4.45
C ALA A 36 -0.34 51.44 -5.51
N THR A 37 -0.91 51.41 -6.71
CA THR A 37 -0.48 52.28 -7.83
C THR A 37 -1.28 53.59 -7.94
N VAL A 38 -2.39 53.71 -7.22
CA VAL A 38 -3.27 54.88 -7.28
C VAL A 38 -3.21 55.61 -5.95
N GLN A 39 -2.90 56.91 -6.02
CA GLN A 39 -2.83 57.77 -4.85
C GLN A 39 -4.17 57.73 -4.08
N PRO A 40 -4.16 57.55 -2.74
CA PRO A 40 -5.39 57.52 -1.96
C PRO A 40 -6.09 58.88 -2.06
N ASP A 41 -7.31 58.91 -2.60
CA ASP A 41 -8.18 60.07 -2.54
C ASP A 41 -9.26 59.87 -1.47
N ALA A 42 -9.91 60.98 -1.10
CA ALA A 42 -10.95 61.04 -0.08
C ALA A 42 -12.13 60.09 -0.32
N SER A 43 -12.43 59.74 -1.57
CA SER A 43 -13.55 58.86 -1.94
C SER A 43 -13.24 57.37 -1.77
N ARG A 44 -11.96 57.01 -1.66
CA ARG A 44 -11.49 55.60 -1.58
C ARG A 44 -11.20 55.14 -0.15
N VAL A 45 -11.20 56.05 0.82
CA VAL A 45 -11.01 55.71 2.23
C VAL A 45 -12.39 55.49 2.87
N PRO A 46 -12.75 54.26 3.27
CA PRO A 46 -14.02 53.99 3.94
C PRO A 46 -14.16 54.87 5.19
N ASN A 47 -15.28 55.59 5.29
CA ASN A 47 -15.60 56.53 6.38
C ASN A 47 -14.74 57.81 6.42
N PHE A 48 -14.09 58.20 5.32
CA PHE A 48 -13.39 59.49 5.26
C PHE A 48 -14.37 60.65 5.05
N GLY A 49 -14.48 61.53 6.04
CA GLY A 49 -15.41 62.66 6.07
C GLY A 49 -14.79 64.02 5.71
N GLY A 50 -13.56 64.05 5.18
CA GLY A 50 -12.78 65.27 4.92
C GLY A 50 -11.66 65.49 5.94
N VAL A 51 -10.85 66.54 5.73
CA VAL A 51 -9.83 66.98 6.70
C VAL A 51 -10.53 67.88 7.72
N PRO A 52 -10.74 67.46 8.97
CA PRO A 52 -11.35 68.33 9.98
C PRO A 52 -10.45 69.56 10.19
N SER A 53 -11.05 70.73 10.44
CA SER A 53 -10.27 71.90 10.85
C SER A 53 -9.59 71.58 12.18
N GLN A 54 -8.29 71.30 12.14
CA GLN A 54 -7.52 70.82 13.29
C GLN A 54 -7.35 71.90 14.38
N SER A 55 -7.74 73.15 14.12
CA SER A 55 -7.63 74.30 15.05
C SER A 55 -8.13 73.95 16.45
N GLY A 56 -9.30 73.31 16.56
CA GLY A 56 -9.89 72.94 17.86
C GLY A 56 -9.29 71.72 18.54
N TYR A 57 -8.35 70.99 17.92
CA TYR A 57 -7.57 69.95 18.60
C TYR A 57 -6.25 70.49 19.18
N PHE A 58 -5.77 71.65 18.71
CA PHE A 58 -4.60 72.30 19.30
C PHE A 58 -4.92 72.89 20.68
N ASP A 59 -6.13 73.43 20.84
CA ASP A 59 -6.62 73.96 22.12
C ASP A 59 -7.09 72.87 23.10
N ASP A 60 -7.38 71.67 22.59
CA ASP A 60 -7.86 70.52 23.38
C ASP A 60 -7.36 69.19 22.76
N PRO A 61 -6.13 68.76 23.10
CA PRO A 61 -5.53 67.55 22.53
C PRO A 61 -6.29 66.26 22.91
N ASP A 62 -7.00 66.26 24.03
CA ASP A 62 -7.78 65.10 24.50
C ASP A 62 -9.15 64.99 23.80
N ARG A 63 -9.58 66.02 23.08
CA ARG A 63 -10.85 66.02 22.34
C ARG A 63 -10.91 64.88 21.34
N MET A 64 -9.81 64.59 20.65
CA MET A 64 -9.73 63.48 19.70
C MET A 64 -9.98 62.13 20.38
N SER A 65 -9.41 61.91 21.56
CA SER A 65 -9.62 60.69 22.34
C SER A 65 -11.06 60.55 22.83
N ARG A 66 -11.71 61.65 23.24
CA ARG A 66 -13.12 61.63 23.67
C ARG A 66 -14.08 61.40 22.51
N GLU A 67 -13.82 61.99 21.35
CA GLU A 67 -14.59 61.76 20.12
C GLU A 67 -14.40 60.32 19.61
N ALA A 68 -13.19 59.77 19.66
CA ALA A 68 -12.96 58.36 19.33
C ALA A 68 -13.66 57.42 20.33
N ALA A 69 -13.62 57.73 21.63
CA ALA A 69 -14.29 56.96 22.66
C ALA A 69 -15.82 56.95 22.49
N SER A 70 -16.42 58.10 22.11
CA SER A 70 -17.87 58.19 21.90
C SER A 70 -18.37 57.39 20.70
N GLN A 71 -17.52 57.16 19.70
CA GLN A 71 -17.82 56.33 18.51
C GLN A 71 -17.46 54.85 18.67
N THR A 72 -16.85 54.47 19.79
CA THR A 72 -16.36 53.10 20.01
C THR A 72 -17.52 52.08 20.07
N SER A 73 -18.65 52.46 20.66
CA SER A 73 -19.81 51.58 20.82
C SER A 73 -20.55 51.29 19.52
N SER A 74 -20.57 52.22 18.56
CA SER A 74 -21.21 52.08 17.25
C SER A 74 -20.30 51.39 16.22
N SER A 75 -18.97 51.44 16.39
CA SER A 75 -17.99 50.90 15.44
C SER A 75 -18.06 49.36 15.31
N THR A 76 -18.40 48.90 14.10
CA THR A 76 -18.37 47.47 13.76
C THR A 76 -16.94 46.92 13.84
N GLY A 77 -15.92 47.68 13.42
CA GLY A 77 -14.52 47.25 13.49
C GLY A 77 -14.05 47.00 14.92
N TYR A 78 -14.43 47.87 15.86
CA TYR A 78 -14.11 47.71 17.28
C TYR A 78 -14.79 46.46 17.86
N ARG A 79 -16.08 46.24 17.56
CA ARG A 79 -16.82 45.03 17.97
C ARG A 79 -16.19 43.76 17.41
N THR A 80 -15.81 43.74 16.14
CA THR A 80 -15.13 42.59 15.52
C THR A 80 -13.78 42.29 16.16
N MET A 81 -13.01 43.33 16.50
CA MET A 81 -11.73 43.16 17.20
C MET A 81 -11.92 42.57 18.60
N LYS A 82 -12.88 43.10 19.37
CA LYS A 82 -13.28 42.56 20.69
C LYS A 82 -13.72 41.11 20.60
N ASP A 83 -14.64 40.78 19.70
CA ASP A 83 -15.13 39.42 19.49
C ASP A 83 -13.99 38.46 19.11
N SER A 84 -13.04 38.91 18.28
CA SER A 84 -11.83 38.14 17.98
C SER A 84 -10.96 37.90 19.22
N MET A 85 -10.76 38.91 20.08
CA MET A 85 -9.98 38.77 21.32
C MET A 85 -10.68 37.87 22.34
N ASP A 86 -12.01 37.92 22.40
CA ASP A 86 -12.82 37.17 23.37
C ASP A 86 -12.94 35.70 22.96
N ARG A 87 -12.93 35.39 21.67
CA ARG A 87 -12.95 34.02 21.13
C ARG A 87 -11.58 33.34 21.09
N ARG A 88 -10.48 34.06 21.34
CA ARG A 88 -9.15 33.45 21.38
C ARG A 88 -9.05 32.48 22.55
N ALA A 89 -8.47 31.30 22.28
CA ALA A 89 -8.13 30.35 23.33
C ALA A 89 -7.16 31.01 24.33
N ARG A 90 -7.49 30.89 25.62
CA ARG A 90 -6.65 31.36 26.72
C ARG A 90 -6.17 30.16 27.49
N PHE A 91 -4.89 30.15 27.83
CA PHE A 91 -4.25 29.10 28.61
C PHE A 91 -3.73 29.71 29.90
N ALA A 92 -3.92 29.04 31.03
CA ALA A 92 -3.35 29.48 32.28
C ALA A 92 -1.82 29.31 32.23
N PRO A 93 -1.01 30.24 32.79
CA PRO A 93 0.45 30.11 32.80
C PRO A 93 0.93 28.75 33.34
N GLN A 94 0.29 28.25 34.40
CA GLN A 94 0.56 26.93 34.99
C GLN A 94 0.39 25.76 33.99
N ASP A 95 -0.57 25.82 33.07
CA ASP A 95 -0.78 24.78 32.07
C ASP A 95 0.27 24.81 30.96
N LEU A 96 0.76 26.01 30.65
CA LEU A 96 1.87 26.20 29.72
C LEU A 96 3.17 25.62 30.32
N ASP A 97 3.48 25.96 31.57
CA ASP A 97 4.65 25.46 32.28
C ASP A 97 4.61 23.93 32.41
N ALA A 98 3.46 23.37 32.76
CA ALA A 98 3.28 21.92 32.84
C ALA A 98 3.44 21.23 31.48
N THR A 99 2.97 21.86 30.39
CA THR A 99 3.14 21.33 29.03
C THR A 99 4.60 21.37 28.58
N ILE A 100 5.32 22.45 28.90
CA ILE A 100 6.76 22.58 28.63
C ILE A 100 7.55 21.54 29.42
N ALA A 101 7.28 21.40 30.72
CA ALA A 101 7.92 20.43 31.58
C ALA A 101 7.71 18.99 31.06
N ARG A 102 6.48 18.65 30.67
CA ARG A 102 6.15 17.35 30.06
C ARG A 102 6.93 17.11 28.76
N SER A 103 6.99 18.11 27.90
CA SER A 103 7.69 18.02 26.61
C SER A 103 9.20 17.83 26.81
N LYS A 104 9.78 18.49 27.82
CA LYS A 104 11.19 18.32 28.18
C LYS A 104 11.48 16.90 28.66
N VAL A 105 10.66 16.35 29.56
CA VAL A 105 10.81 14.96 30.03
C VAL A 105 10.78 13.95 28.88
N ILE A 106 9.88 14.13 27.92
CA ILE A 106 9.81 13.25 26.73
C ILE A 106 11.03 13.44 25.81
N SER A 107 11.55 14.66 25.70
CA SER A 107 12.69 14.98 24.84
C SER A 107 14.02 14.49 25.42
N ASP A 108 14.17 14.48 26.74
CA ASP A 108 15.38 14.01 27.43
C ASP A 108 15.54 12.49 27.31
N ASP A 109 14.45 11.72 27.22
CA ASP A 109 14.48 10.28 27.00
C ASP A 109 13.32 9.80 26.08
N PRO A 110 13.42 10.02 24.77
CA PRO A 110 12.35 9.66 23.83
C PRO A 110 12.20 8.14 23.66
N LEU A 111 13.25 7.36 23.95
CA LEU A 111 13.24 5.90 23.79
C LEU A 111 12.51 5.18 24.94
N SER A 112 12.40 5.82 26.11
CA SER A 112 11.56 5.30 27.19
C SER A 112 10.07 5.42 26.89
N TYR A 113 9.65 6.43 26.12
CA TYR A 113 8.24 6.72 25.80
C TYR A 113 7.81 6.27 24.42
N THR A 114 8.75 6.01 23.52
CA THR A 114 8.47 5.24 22.31
C THR A 114 8.56 3.78 22.67
N SER A 115 7.49 3.01 22.44
CA SER A 115 7.45 1.56 22.68
C SER A 115 8.73 0.94 22.13
N GLY A 116 9.63 0.52 23.03
CA GLY A 116 11.02 0.26 22.72
C GLY A 116 11.15 -0.51 21.41
N MET A 117 11.69 0.15 20.38
CA MET A 117 12.09 -0.52 19.15
C MET A 117 13.33 -1.35 19.45
N ALA A 118 13.17 -2.44 20.19
CA ALA A 118 14.13 -3.51 20.10
C ALA A 118 14.04 -4.03 18.66
N ILE A 119 15.18 -4.11 17.97
CA ILE A 119 15.33 -4.64 16.60
C ILE A 119 14.81 -6.11 16.48
N GLY A 120 14.35 -6.73 17.58
CA GLY A 120 13.88 -8.12 17.67
C GLY A 120 12.36 -8.35 17.72
N GLY A 121 11.49 -7.36 17.51
CA GLY A 121 10.05 -7.61 17.27
C GLY A 121 9.27 -8.31 18.41
N THR A 122 9.54 -7.98 19.67
CA THR A 122 8.74 -8.48 20.81
C THR A 122 7.51 -7.61 21.07
N GLN A 123 6.49 -8.15 21.76
CA GLN A 123 5.24 -7.46 22.11
C GLN A 123 5.52 -6.06 22.69
N GLY A 124 5.01 -5.02 22.03
CA GLY A 124 5.18 -3.63 22.46
C GLY A 124 4.50 -3.40 23.80
N ARG A 125 5.27 -3.01 24.82
CA ARG A 125 4.74 -2.53 26.11
C ARG A 125 4.17 -1.13 25.87
N CYS A 126 2.86 -0.93 26.05
CA CYS A 126 2.26 0.40 25.95
C CYS A 126 2.75 1.22 27.16
N VAL A 127 3.72 2.12 26.95
CA VAL A 127 4.26 3.00 27.99
C VAL A 127 3.36 4.24 28.08
N PRO A 128 2.81 4.57 29.26
CA PRO A 128 2.03 5.78 29.42
C PRO A 128 2.94 7.01 29.28
N LEU A 129 2.48 8.00 28.52
CA LEU A 129 3.10 9.32 28.53
C LEU A 129 2.99 9.93 29.94
N PRO A 130 3.94 10.79 30.36
CA PRO A 130 3.82 11.48 31.63
C PRO A 130 2.48 12.23 31.70
N PRO A 131 1.81 12.26 32.87
CA PRO A 131 0.48 12.86 32.98
C PRO A 131 0.51 14.35 32.61
N GLY A 132 -0.48 14.79 31.81
CA GLY A 132 -0.71 16.21 31.52
C GLY A 132 -1.70 16.83 32.50
N THR A 133 -1.72 18.17 32.60
CA THR A 133 -2.64 18.92 33.49
C THR A 133 -4.07 19.04 32.96
N GLY A 134 -4.35 18.53 31.75
CA GLY A 134 -5.71 18.44 31.23
C GLY A 134 -6.55 17.41 32.00
N THR A 135 -7.86 17.67 32.14
CA THR A 135 -8.85 16.69 32.62
C THR A 135 -8.66 15.37 31.89
N ALA A 136 -8.84 14.23 32.60
CA ALA A 136 -8.62 12.85 32.15
C ALA A 136 -9.07 12.63 30.69
N ALA A 137 -8.17 12.94 29.76
CA ALA A 137 -8.40 12.80 28.35
C ALA A 137 -8.01 11.38 28.00
N ARG A 138 -8.84 10.73 27.18
CA ARG A 138 -8.46 9.48 26.53
C ARG A 138 -7.13 9.74 25.83
N TYR A 139 -6.05 9.15 26.32
CA TYR A 139 -4.74 9.30 25.72
C TYR A 139 -4.60 8.26 24.59
N MET A 140 -4.04 8.67 23.45
CA MET A 140 -3.60 7.71 22.44
C MET A 140 -2.33 7.03 22.96
N ALA A 141 -2.44 5.77 23.35
CA ALA A 141 -1.29 4.90 23.46
C ALA A 141 -0.92 4.41 22.06
N THR A 142 0.32 4.63 21.62
CA THR A 142 0.84 3.97 20.43
C THR A 142 1.12 2.51 20.80
N CYS A 143 0.12 1.65 20.64
CA CYS A 143 0.32 0.22 20.76
C CYS A 143 0.60 -0.32 19.35
N ASN A 144 1.76 -0.93 19.14
CA ASN A 144 2.09 -1.58 17.88
C ASN A 144 1.22 -2.84 17.72
N THR A 145 0.09 -2.75 17.03
CA THR A 145 -0.58 -3.93 16.48
C THR A 145 0.16 -4.34 15.21
N GLY A 146 1.23 -5.11 15.38
CA GLY A 146 1.93 -5.77 14.28
C GLY A 146 1.47 -7.21 14.13
N TYR A 147 1.20 -7.65 12.91
CA TYR A 147 1.08 -9.07 12.61
C TYR A 147 2.48 -9.68 12.64
N THR A 148 2.74 -10.62 13.55
CA THR A 148 3.93 -11.47 13.46
C THR A 148 3.69 -12.47 12.34
N ALA A 149 4.45 -12.40 11.25
CA ALA A 149 4.47 -13.46 10.25
C ALA A 149 5.09 -14.71 10.87
N THR A 150 4.26 -15.61 11.37
CA THR A 150 4.70 -16.94 11.81
C THR A 150 5.10 -17.74 10.58
N GLN A 151 6.38 -18.08 10.49
CA GLN A 151 6.91 -18.95 9.46
C GLN A 151 6.55 -20.40 9.83
N GLU A 152 5.42 -20.88 9.34
CA GLU A 152 5.07 -22.30 9.45
C GLU A 152 5.73 -23.08 8.30
N THR A 153 6.49 -24.12 8.62
CA THR A 153 6.90 -25.12 7.64
C THR A 153 5.67 -25.94 7.24
N LYS A 154 5.01 -25.53 6.15
CA LYS A 154 3.94 -26.31 5.52
C LYS A 154 4.58 -27.49 4.79
N ASN A 155 4.52 -28.68 5.38
CA ASN A 155 4.81 -29.91 4.65
C ASN A 155 3.55 -30.30 3.84
N CYS A 156 3.66 -30.32 2.52
CA CYS A 156 2.69 -30.98 1.65
C CYS A 156 3.10 -32.44 1.47
N PRO A 157 2.48 -33.41 2.14
CA PRO A 157 2.71 -34.81 1.82
C PRO A 157 2.12 -35.07 0.42
N VAL A 158 2.99 -35.25 -0.58
CA VAL A 158 2.57 -35.76 -1.88
C VAL A 158 2.35 -37.26 -1.71
N THR A 159 1.11 -37.65 -1.40
CA THR A 159 0.72 -39.06 -1.39
C THR A 159 0.53 -39.53 -2.83
N LEU A 160 1.39 -40.43 -3.30
CA LEU A 160 1.25 -41.07 -4.60
C LEU A 160 0.10 -42.09 -4.53
N THR A 161 -1.06 -41.74 -5.08
CA THR A 161 -2.19 -42.67 -5.19
C THR A 161 -1.92 -43.65 -6.33
N ALA A 162 -1.28 -44.79 -6.03
CA ALA A 162 -1.10 -45.86 -7.01
C ALA A 162 -2.44 -46.55 -7.26
N ARG A 163 -2.94 -46.50 -8.50
CA ARG A 163 -4.09 -47.32 -8.93
C ARG A 163 -3.58 -48.55 -9.67
N VAL A 164 -4.05 -49.72 -9.27
CA VAL A 164 -3.76 -50.98 -9.97
C VAL A 164 -4.92 -51.24 -10.91
N GLU A 165 -4.68 -51.15 -12.21
CA GLU A 165 -5.64 -51.56 -13.23
C GLU A 165 -5.23 -52.92 -13.79
N GLN A 166 -6.18 -53.86 -13.87
CA GLN A 166 -5.98 -55.09 -14.61
C GLN A 166 -6.12 -54.76 -16.11
N ARG A 167 -5.00 -54.78 -16.82
CA ARG A 167 -4.97 -54.60 -18.28
C ARG A 167 -4.59 -55.92 -18.95
N GLN A 168 -5.37 -56.32 -19.94
CA GLN A 168 -4.94 -57.37 -20.87
C GLN A 168 -3.81 -56.80 -21.72
N VAL A 169 -2.61 -57.37 -21.58
CA VAL A 169 -1.45 -57.06 -22.41
C VAL A 169 -1.12 -58.26 -23.28
N TYR A 170 -0.86 -58.02 -24.55
CA TYR A 170 -0.47 -59.07 -25.48
C TYR A 170 1.05 -59.13 -25.54
N GLY A 171 1.61 -60.28 -25.17
CA GLY A 171 3.04 -60.54 -25.23
C GLY A 171 3.42 -61.12 -26.59
N TYR A 172 4.32 -60.44 -27.29
CA TYR A 172 4.88 -60.89 -28.56
C TYR A 172 6.40 -60.96 -28.48
N TYR A 173 7.00 -61.80 -29.32
CA TYR A 173 8.45 -61.80 -29.54
C TYR A 173 8.73 -61.37 -30.98
N CYS A 174 9.76 -60.56 -31.16
CA CYS A 174 10.23 -60.14 -32.47
C CYS A 174 11.77 -60.21 -32.51
N VAL A 175 12.33 -60.25 -33.71
CA VAL A 175 13.76 -60.20 -33.97
C VAL A 175 14.09 -58.83 -34.55
N GLY A 176 14.97 -58.10 -33.87
CA GLY A 176 15.52 -56.83 -34.30
C GLY A 176 16.97 -57.01 -34.70
N GLY A 177 17.42 -56.24 -35.69
CA GLY A 177 18.82 -56.23 -36.13
C GLY A 177 18.96 -56.08 -37.64
N SER A 178 20.20 -55.88 -38.08
CA SER A 178 20.53 -55.77 -39.50
C SER A 178 20.35 -57.12 -40.21
N GLY A 179 19.73 -57.11 -41.39
CA GLY A 179 19.49 -58.31 -42.19
C GLY A 179 18.20 -59.08 -41.90
N VAL A 180 17.38 -58.64 -40.93
CA VAL A 180 16.03 -59.20 -40.73
C VAL A 180 15.14 -58.78 -41.89
N ASP A 181 14.53 -59.76 -42.57
CA ASP A 181 13.59 -59.51 -43.66
C ASP A 181 12.43 -58.60 -43.18
N PRO A 182 12.20 -57.42 -43.79
CA PRO A 182 11.07 -56.56 -43.43
C PRO A 182 9.70 -57.20 -43.72
N ALA A 183 9.64 -58.20 -44.60
CA ALA A 183 8.39 -58.90 -44.90
C ALA A 183 7.98 -59.91 -43.81
N THR A 184 8.91 -60.37 -42.97
CA THR A 184 8.58 -61.36 -41.92
C THR A 184 7.73 -60.77 -40.80
N VAL A 185 6.83 -61.60 -40.25
CA VAL A 185 5.99 -61.25 -39.09
C VAL A 185 6.83 -60.99 -37.84
N TYR A 186 8.03 -61.58 -37.76
CA TYR A 186 8.91 -61.43 -36.62
C TYR A 186 9.77 -60.15 -36.66
N ASN A 187 9.61 -59.27 -37.64
CA ASN A 187 10.41 -58.04 -37.67
C ASN A 187 9.94 -57.06 -36.58
N CYS A 188 10.85 -56.63 -35.69
CA CYS A 188 10.51 -55.69 -34.62
C CYS A 188 9.97 -54.33 -35.11
N ASN A 189 10.25 -53.92 -36.36
CA ASN A 189 9.69 -52.70 -36.94
C ASN A 189 8.17 -52.76 -37.13
N ARG A 190 7.55 -53.95 -37.06
CA ARG A 190 6.09 -54.12 -37.08
C ARG A 190 5.42 -53.81 -35.74
N TYR A 191 6.19 -53.61 -34.67
CA TYR A 191 5.72 -53.33 -33.32
C TYR A 191 6.17 -51.94 -32.85
N PRO A 192 5.69 -50.85 -33.48
CA PRO A 192 6.16 -49.50 -33.18
C PRO A 192 5.67 -48.96 -31.82
N ALA A 193 6.47 -48.08 -31.23
CA ALA A 193 6.02 -47.23 -30.13
C ALA A 193 4.98 -46.21 -30.64
N PRO A 194 3.98 -45.80 -29.84
CA PRO A 194 3.77 -46.14 -28.42
C PRO A 194 2.90 -47.39 -28.20
N GLN A 195 2.48 -48.08 -29.26
CA GLN A 195 1.52 -49.20 -29.19
C GLN A 195 2.14 -50.46 -28.57
N CYS A 196 3.44 -50.65 -28.79
CA CYS A 196 4.22 -51.73 -28.23
C CYS A 196 5.42 -51.18 -27.46
N THR A 197 5.73 -51.83 -26.34
CA THR A 197 6.86 -51.48 -25.47
C THR A 197 7.75 -52.70 -25.29
N VAL A 198 9.06 -52.54 -25.52
CA VAL A 198 10.03 -53.61 -25.25
C VAL A 198 10.14 -53.79 -23.74
N THR A 199 9.78 -54.98 -23.27
CA THR A 199 9.84 -55.36 -21.86
C THR A 199 11.16 -56.03 -21.52
N GLN A 200 11.71 -56.81 -22.45
CA GLN A 200 12.99 -57.50 -22.32
C GLN A 200 13.65 -57.63 -23.69
N SER A 201 14.97 -57.69 -23.72
CA SER A 201 15.76 -57.86 -24.94
C SER A 201 16.89 -58.85 -24.69
N TYR A 202 17.03 -59.82 -25.59
CA TYR A 202 18.01 -60.89 -25.52
C TYR A 202 18.89 -60.86 -26.77
N PRO A 203 20.21 -60.69 -26.66
CA PRO A 203 21.09 -60.73 -27.83
C PRO A 203 21.15 -62.14 -28.40
N ILE A 204 21.10 -62.25 -29.73
CA ILE A 204 21.32 -63.53 -30.41
C ILE A 204 22.81 -63.62 -30.77
N ASN A 205 23.52 -64.49 -30.05
CA ASN A 205 24.91 -64.80 -30.39
C ASN A 205 24.93 -65.96 -31.39
N LEU A 206 25.19 -65.67 -32.67
CA LEU A 206 25.45 -66.70 -33.68
C LEU A 206 26.89 -67.21 -33.53
N CYS A 207 27.09 -68.09 -32.55
CA CYS A 207 28.29 -68.93 -32.42
C CYS A 207 27.90 -70.43 -32.51
N ASP A 208 26.81 -70.74 -33.22
CA ASP A 208 26.33 -72.12 -33.37
C ASP A 208 26.93 -72.77 -34.64
N PRO A 209 27.72 -73.85 -34.50
CA PRO A 209 28.30 -74.56 -35.64
C PRO A 209 27.25 -75.23 -36.56
N TYR A 210 25.99 -75.38 -36.13
CA TYR A 210 24.93 -76.00 -36.95
C TYR A 210 24.26 -75.06 -37.97
N LEU A 211 24.40 -73.74 -37.82
CA LEU A 211 23.75 -72.75 -38.70
C LEU A 211 24.60 -72.29 -39.89
N GLY A 212 25.76 -72.91 -40.12
CA GLY A 212 26.49 -72.83 -41.39
C GLY A 212 27.08 -71.46 -41.76
N ILE A 213 27.08 -70.47 -40.86
CA ILE A 213 27.71 -69.16 -41.13
C ILE A 213 29.20 -69.25 -40.80
N TYR A 214 29.99 -69.64 -41.80
CA TYR A 214 31.42 -69.92 -41.71
C TYR A 214 32.32 -68.66 -41.63
N TRP A 215 31.87 -67.59 -40.98
CA TRP A 215 32.64 -66.34 -40.88
C TRP A 215 32.38 -65.61 -39.56
N GLY A 216 33.15 -65.99 -38.53
CA GLY A 216 33.29 -65.25 -37.28
C GLY A 216 32.06 -65.26 -36.37
N CYS A 217 32.28 -65.32 -35.06
CA CYS A 217 31.24 -64.98 -34.09
C CYS A 217 30.90 -63.49 -34.27
N ASN A 218 29.91 -63.21 -35.12
CA ASN A 218 29.43 -61.86 -35.29
C ASN A 218 28.40 -61.63 -34.18
N SER A 219 28.80 -60.90 -33.16
CA SER A 219 27.87 -60.25 -32.23
C SER A 219 27.16 -59.11 -32.98
N GLY A 220 26.44 -59.46 -34.05
CA GLY A 220 25.67 -58.50 -34.81
C GLY A 220 24.58 -57.88 -33.93
N ASP A 221 23.96 -56.80 -34.42
CA ASP A 221 22.84 -56.12 -33.74
C ASP A 221 21.56 -56.98 -33.63
N LEU A 222 21.66 -58.30 -33.86
CA LEU A 222 20.57 -59.26 -33.80
C LEU A 222 20.18 -59.54 -32.34
N ARG A 223 18.90 -59.34 -32.05
CA ARG A 223 18.31 -59.54 -30.73
C ARG A 223 16.86 -60.01 -30.84
N VAL A 224 16.43 -60.80 -29.87
CA VAL A 224 15.01 -61.10 -29.64
C VAL A 224 14.48 -60.10 -28.63
N ASP A 225 13.53 -59.28 -29.04
CA ASP A 225 12.83 -58.35 -28.17
C ASP A 225 11.46 -58.95 -27.78
N LEU A 226 11.19 -59.02 -26.48
CA LEU A 226 9.85 -59.30 -25.94
C LEU A 226 9.11 -57.98 -25.83
N VAL A 227 8.03 -57.84 -26.59
CA VAL A 227 7.20 -56.64 -26.62
C VAL A 227 5.85 -56.87 -25.96
N SER A 228 5.44 -55.91 -25.15
CA SER A 228 4.10 -55.81 -24.58
C SER A 228 3.31 -54.78 -25.38
N CYS A 229 2.29 -55.24 -26.09
CA CYS A 229 1.43 -54.41 -26.93
C CYS A 229 0.06 -54.19 -26.32
N THR A 230 -0.51 -53.01 -26.59
CA THR A 230 -1.82 -52.58 -26.07
C THR A 230 -3.01 -53.16 -26.83
N SER A 231 -2.76 -53.76 -27.99
CA SER A 231 -3.71 -54.42 -28.89
C SER A 231 -3.02 -55.61 -29.54
N PRO A 232 -3.77 -56.60 -30.04
CA PRO A 232 -3.19 -57.72 -30.74
C PRO A 232 -2.55 -57.32 -32.08
#